data_AF-A0A7V2S427-F1
#
_entry.id   AF-A0A7V2S427-F1
#
_cell.length_a   1.000
_cell.length_b   1.000
_cell.length_c   1.000
_cell.angle_alpha   90.00
_cell.angle_beta   90.00
_cell.angle_gamma   90.00
#
_symmetry.space_group_name_H-M   'P 1'
#
loop_
_entity.id
_entity.type
_entity.pdbx_description
1 polymer ?
#
loop_
_entity_poly.entity_id
_entity_poly.type
_entity_poly.pdbx_seq_one_letter_code
_entity_poly.pdbx_strand_id
1 'polypeptide(L)'
;MIMNKFVNVRRLKVIRLTVPLLLFFILFLSSFTTAWGQTPEAEKNFAQCKACHTIGGGRLVGPDLKGVTEKFPEEWLIKFIQNSQAMVKAGDKEAVKIFNEYNKIPMPSHNLTDAQVKDILLYIKNGGKLPAGAVAQKAPAKVAPATVQKISDAERYIREKREGSRNLAIFAIVSAVLLILSLLDLMFTHYLKAKWLHYVIVLSALWILGEWSWDYATGLGRQQNYQPDQPIWFSHKVHAGQNQIDCEYCHFTAERSMHAGIPPASV
;
A
#
# COMPACT_ATOMS: atom_id res chain seq x y z
N MET A 1 -30.21 -64.17 -14.30
CA MET A 1 -29.91 -62.98 -15.14
C MET A 1 -30.50 -61.71 -14.51
N ILE A 2 -30.09 -61.29 -13.29
CA ILE A 2 -30.64 -60.08 -12.62
C ILE A 2 -29.59 -59.40 -11.70
N MET A 3 -28.36 -59.13 -12.17
CA MET A 3 -27.36 -58.43 -11.35
C MET A 3 -26.64 -57.25 -12.01
N ASN A 4 -27.02 -56.83 -13.22
CA ASN A 4 -26.32 -55.75 -13.95
C ASN A 4 -27.03 -54.39 -14.04
N LYS A 5 -28.21 -54.19 -13.41
CA LYS A 5 -28.96 -52.92 -13.54
C LYS A 5 -28.71 -51.88 -12.43
N PHE A 6 -28.14 -52.24 -11.29
CA PHE A 6 -28.00 -51.30 -10.16
C PHE A 6 -26.72 -50.45 -10.17
N VAL A 7 -25.65 -50.86 -10.86
CA VAL A 7 -24.37 -50.12 -10.90
C VAL A 7 -24.46 -48.86 -11.76
N ASN A 8 -25.33 -48.84 -12.78
CA ASN A 8 -25.40 -47.75 -13.75
C ASN A 8 -26.14 -46.50 -13.24
N VAL A 9 -27.08 -46.64 -12.31
CA VAL A 9 -27.93 -45.52 -11.85
C VAL A 9 -27.18 -44.59 -10.87
N ARG A 10 -26.28 -45.12 -10.02
CA ARG A 10 -25.44 -44.31 -9.12
C ARG A 10 -24.36 -43.53 -9.88
N ARG A 11 -23.69 -44.14 -10.88
CA ARG A 11 -22.70 -43.45 -11.72
C ARG A 11 -23.31 -42.29 -12.52
N LEU A 12 -24.51 -42.46 -13.10
CA LEU A 12 -25.18 -41.38 -13.84
C LEU A 12 -25.56 -40.18 -12.97
N LYS A 13 -25.97 -40.40 -11.70
CA LYS A 13 -26.32 -39.30 -10.79
C LYS A 13 -25.10 -38.49 -10.32
N VAL A 14 -23.97 -39.15 -10.06
CA VAL A 14 -22.71 -38.46 -9.70
C VAL A 14 -22.23 -37.60 -10.87
N ILE A 15 -22.25 -38.11 -12.10
CA ILE A 15 -21.85 -37.37 -13.31
C ILE A 15 -22.77 -36.15 -13.56
N ARG A 16 -24.09 -36.26 -13.29
CA ARG A 16 -25.04 -35.14 -13.47
C ARG A 16 -24.86 -33.99 -12.48
N LEU A 17 -24.29 -34.22 -11.30
CA LEU A 17 -24.01 -33.17 -10.30
C LEU A 17 -22.59 -32.61 -10.38
N THR A 18 -21.60 -33.42 -10.78
CA THR A 18 -20.20 -32.97 -10.85
C THR A 18 -19.90 -32.12 -12.07
N VAL A 19 -20.53 -32.37 -13.21
CA VAL A 19 -20.31 -31.62 -14.47
C VAL A 19 -20.71 -30.13 -14.37
N PRO A 20 -21.88 -29.74 -13.83
CA PRO A 20 -22.20 -28.32 -13.68
C PRO A 20 -21.34 -27.62 -12.62
N LEU A 21 -20.89 -28.33 -11.59
CA LEU A 21 -19.99 -27.78 -10.56
C LEU A 21 -18.57 -27.53 -11.11
N LEU A 22 -18.07 -28.42 -11.97
CA LEU A 22 -16.80 -28.27 -12.68
C LEU A 22 -16.86 -27.17 -13.73
N LEU A 23 -17.98 -27.05 -14.47
CA LEU A 23 -18.21 -25.94 -15.41
C LEU A 23 -18.33 -24.60 -14.69
N PHE A 24 -18.99 -24.54 -13.53
CA PHE A 24 -19.06 -23.33 -12.70
C PHE A 24 -17.70 -22.97 -12.12
N PHE A 25 -16.89 -23.95 -11.70
CA PHE A 25 -15.51 -23.73 -11.24
C PHE A 25 -14.59 -23.23 -12.37
N ILE A 26 -14.70 -23.79 -13.58
CA ILE A 26 -13.93 -23.34 -14.76
C ILE A 26 -14.35 -21.92 -15.20
N LEU A 27 -15.65 -21.59 -15.15
CA LEU A 27 -16.16 -20.23 -15.40
C LEU A 27 -15.78 -19.23 -14.29
N PHE A 28 -15.60 -19.69 -13.06
CA PHE A 28 -15.12 -18.86 -11.94
C PHE A 28 -13.61 -18.58 -12.05
N LEU A 29 -12.82 -19.54 -12.55
CA LEU A 29 -11.40 -19.33 -12.85
C LEU A 29 -11.15 -18.39 -14.03
N SER A 30 -12.06 -18.32 -15.02
CA SER A 30 -11.94 -17.37 -16.13
C SER A 30 -12.32 -15.91 -15.78
N SER A 31 -12.77 -15.65 -14.55
CA SER A 31 -12.97 -14.30 -14.02
C SER A 31 -11.72 -13.71 -13.34
N PHE A 32 -10.63 -14.50 -13.21
CA PHE A 32 -9.32 -13.96 -12.85
C PHE A 32 -8.59 -13.45 -14.10
N THR A 33 -9.11 -12.37 -14.68
CA THR A 33 -8.27 -11.52 -15.51
C THR A 33 -7.33 -10.77 -14.56
N THR A 34 -6.12 -11.29 -14.35
CA THR A 34 -5.02 -10.41 -13.99
C THR A 34 -4.86 -9.45 -15.16
N ALA A 35 -5.32 -8.21 -15.00
CA ALA A 35 -4.94 -7.13 -15.88
C ALA A 35 -3.42 -6.91 -15.71
N TRP A 36 -2.63 -7.54 -16.57
CA TRP A 36 -1.22 -7.19 -16.74
C TRP A 36 -1.21 -5.91 -17.57
N GLY A 37 -1.30 -4.76 -16.91
CA GLY A 37 -1.35 -3.51 -17.63
C GLY A 37 -1.32 -2.33 -16.69
N GLN A 38 -0.11 -1.77 -16.56
CA GLN A 38 0.27 -0.42 -16.15
C GLN A 38 1.45 -0.54 -15.18
N THR A 39 2.60 0.00 -15.56
CA THR A 39 3.77 0.08 -14.69
C THR A 39 3.42 0.90 -13.45
N PRO A 40 3.38 0.31 -12.24
CA PRO A 40 3.21 1.06 -10.99
C PRO A 40 4.45 1.93 -10.69
N GLU A 41 5.56 1.67 -11.38
CA GLU A 41 6.86 2.22 -11.05
C GLU A 41 6.97 3.72 -11.39
N ALA A 42 6.39 4.22 -12.48
CA ALA A 42 6.49 5.64 -12.86
C ALA A 42 5.75 6.55 -11.86
N GLU A 43 4.52 6.17 -11.51
CA GLU A 43 3.74 6.88 -10.51
C GLU A 43 4.43 6.81 -9.14
N LYS A 44 4.97 5.65 -8.79
CA LYS A 44 5.75 5.45 -7.56
C LYS A 44 7.04 6.29 -7.56
N ASN A 45 7.75 6.38 -8.68
CA ASN A 45 8.95 7.20 -8.85
C ASN A 45 8.61 8.70 -8.75
N PHE A 46 7.42 9.11 -9.23
CA PHE A 46 6.92 10.48 -9.12
C PHE A 46 6.31 10.81 -7.75
N ALA A 47 5.98 9.82 -6.92
CA ALA A 47 5.36 10.03 -5.61
C ALA A 47 6.19 10.95 -4.69
N GLN A 48 7.52 10.89 -4.79
CA GLN A 48 8.43 11.79 -4.06
C GLN A 48 8.38 13.24 -4.57
N CYS A 49 7.97 13.47 -5.81
CA CYS A 49 7.91 14.78 -6.45
C CYS A 49 6.59 15.51 -6.15
N LYS A 50 5.50 14.75 -5.94
CA LYS A 50 4.14 15.27 -5.63
C LYS A 50 4.10 16.12 -4.35
N ALA A 51 5.08 15.97 -3.45
CA ALA A 51 5.17 16.75 -2.22
C ALA A 51 5.48 18.24 -2.48
N CYS A 52 6.17 18.55 -3.59
CA CYS A 52 6.62 19.90 -3.89
C CYS A 52 6.09 20.44 -5.22
N HIS A 53 5.66 19.56 -6.13
CA HIS A 53 5.29 19.91 -7.49
C HIS A 53 3.87 19.44 -7.83
N THR A 54 3.22 20.20 -8.72
CA THR A 54 1.96 19.81 -9.36
C THR A 54 2.19 19.57 -10.86
N ILE A 55 1.21 18.95 -11.52
CA ILE A 55 1.14 18.86 -12.98
C ILE A 55 -0.16 19.53 -13.42
N GLY A 56 -0.08 20.79 -13.86
CA GLY A 56 -1.22 21.60 -14.26
C GLY A 56 -2.05 22.15 -13.11
N GLY A 57 -1.54 22.06 -11.88
CA GLY A 57 -2.19 22.55 -10.66
C GLY A 57 -1.63 23.89 -10.17
N GLY A 58 -0.68 24.50 -10.88
CA GLY A 58 -0.05 25.74 -10.48
C GLY A 58 1.08 25.56 -9.45
N ARG A 59 1.59 26.69 -8.95
CA ARG A 59 2.75 26.72 -8.04
C ARG A 59 2.40 26.14 -6.67
N LEU A 60 3.28 25.27 -6.16
CA LEU A 60 3.23 24.77 -4.78
C LEU A 60 4.51 25.22 -4.04
N VAL A 61 5.40 24.29 -3.69
CA VAL A 61 6.74 24.60 -3.16
C VAL A 61 7.70 24.87 -4.31
N GLY A 62 7.63 24.03 -5.35
CA GLY A 62 8.34 24.18 -6.62
C GLY A 62 7.43 24.64 -7.77
N PRO A 63 8.00 24.84 -8.97
CA PRO A 63 7.24 25.16 -10.18
C PRO A 63 6.21 24.08 -10.54
N ASP A 64 5.17 24.46 -11.27
CA ASP A 64 4.33 23.49 -12.00
C ASP A 64 5.18 22.80 -13.08
N LEU A 65 5.03 21.47 -13.19
CA LEU A 65 5.76 20.64 -14.14
C LEU A 65 5.06 20.49 -15.49
N LYS A 66 3.85 21.02 -15.65
CA LYS A 66 3.16 21.04 -16.94
C LYS A 66 4.01 21.77 -17.99
N GLY A 67 4.35 21.08 -19.07
CA GLY A 67 5.16 21.65 -20.16
C GLY A 67 6.66 21.69 -19.90
N VAL A 68 7.16 21.04 -18.83
CA VAL A 68 8.59 21.10 -18.47
C VAL A 68 9.47 20.40 -19.50
N THR A 69 8.97 19.35 -20.14
CA THR A 69 9.65 18.55 -21.17
C THR A 69 9.86 19.32 -22.48
N GLU A 70 9.05 20.35 -22.72
CA GLU A 70 9.15 21.26 -23.86
C GLU A 70 10.06 22.46 -23.57
N LYS A 71 10.19 22.82 -22.29
CA LYS A 71 10.96 23.99 -21.85
C LYS A 71 12.47 23.72 -21.72
N PHE A 72 12.85 22.51 -21.33
CA PHE A 72 14.25 22.13 -21.12
C PHE A 72 14.59 20.84 -21.85
N PRO A 73 15.83 20.68 -22.35
CA PRO A 73 16.25 19.44 -23.00
C PRO A 73 16.30 18.29 -21.98
N GLU A 74 15.97 17.07 -22.43
CA GLU A 74 15.89 15.87 -21.59
C GLU A 74 17.18 15.63 -20.79
N GLU A 75 18.35 15.79 -21.40
CA GLU A 75 19.64 15.62 -20.72
C GLU A 75 19.87 16.61 -19.58
N TRP A 76 19.38 17.84 -19.73
CA TRP A 76 19.45 18.86 -18.68
C TRP A 76 18.49 18.50 -17.54
N LEU A 77 17.28 18.04 -17.87
CA LEU A 77 16.30 17.59 -16.88
C LEU A 77 16.80 16.38 -16.07
N ILE A 78 17.49 15.43 -16.71
CA ILE A 78 18.10 14.29 -16.01
C ILE A 78 19.09 14.76 -14.95
N LYS A 79 20.04 15.61 -15.34
CA LYS A 79 21.06 16.16 -14.42
C LYS A 79 20.43 17.00 -13.31
N PHE A 80 19.42 17.79 -13.65
CA PHE A 80 18.73 18.68 -12.70
C PHE A 80 17.92 17.90 -11.67
N ILE A 81 17.17 16.88 -12.10
CA ILE A 81 16.37 16.02 -11.22
C ILE A 81 17.27 15.16 -10.33
N GLN A 82 18.40 14.68 -10.84
CA GLN A 82 19.37 13.93 -10.04
C GLN A 82 20.05 14.83 -9.00
N ASN A 83 20.53 16.01 -9.41
CA ASN A 83 21.26 16.91 -8.52
C ASN A 83 21.23 18.39 -8.97
N SER A 84 20.10 19.06 -8.74
CA SER A 84 19.94 20.49 -9.01
C SER A 84 21.01 21.36 -8.31
N GLN A 85 21.41 21.00 -7.10
CA GLN A 85 22.37 21.76 -6.30
C GLN A 85 23.76 21.76 -6.93
N ALA A 86 24.18 20.67 -7.57
CA ALA A 86 25.44 20.63 -8.31
C ALA A 86 25.41 21.60 -9.51
N MET A 87 24.27 21.71 -10.20
CA MET A 87 24.11 22.63 -11.34
C MET A 87 24.10 24.09 -10.90
N VAL A 88 23.43 24.41 -9.78
CA VAL A 88 23.46 25.75 -9.17
C VAL A 88 24.88 26.13 -8.77
N LYS A 89 25.63 25.21 -8.12
CA LYS A 89 27.03 25.44 -7.73
C LYS A 89 27.97 25.56 -8.94
N ALA A 90 27.71 24.82 -10.01
CA ALA A 90 28.44 24.93 -11.27
C ALA A 90 28.16 26.23 -12.03
N GLY A 91 27.19 27.04 -11.56
CA GLY A 91 26.85 28.32 -12.18
C GLY A 91 25.98 28.18 -13.44
N ASP A 92 25.24 27.08 -13.59
CA ASP A 92 24.26 26.94 -14.67
C ASP A 92 23.21 28.06 -14.58
N LYS A 93 23.09 28.85 -15.65
CA LYS A 93 22.28 30.09 -15.65
C LYS A 93 20.80 29.81 -15.34
N GLU A 94 20.25 28.74 -15.89
CA GLU A 94 18.84 28.38 -15.71
C GLU A 94 18.61 27.79 -14.31
N ALA A 95 19.51 26.93 -13.84
CA ALA A 95 19.41 26.35 -12.50
C ALA A 95 19.52 27.44 -11.41
N VAL A 96 20.46 28.39 -11.54
CA VAL A 96 20.62 29.51 -10.61
C VAL A 96 19.40 30.44 -10.63
N LYS A 97 18.85 30.72 -11.82
CA LYS A 97 17.64 31.53 -11.97
C LYS A 97 16.46 30.89 -11.25
N ILE A 98 16.20 29.61 -11.52
CA ILE A 98 15.12 28.86 -10.85
C ILE A 98 15.36 28.85 -9.34
N PHE A 99 16.57 28.57 -8.89
CA PHE A 99 16.87 28.56 -7.46
C PHE A 99 16.55 29.90 -6.78
N ASN A 100 16.90 31.02 -7.40
CA ASN A 100 16.58 32.35 -6.87
C ASN A 100 15.08 32.68 -6.91
N GLU A 101 14.37 32.28 -7.97
CA GLU A 101 12.93 32.52 -8.14
C GLU A 101 12.05 31.72 -7.15
N TYR A 102 12.56 30.58 -6.68
CA TYR A 102 11.88 29.69 -5.73
C TYR A 102 12.44 29.82 -4.31
N ASN A 103 12.72 31.06 -3.88
CA ASN A 103 13.14 31.40 -2.52
C ASN A 103 14.41 30.70 -2.03
N LYS A 104 15.29 30.28 -2.96
CA LYS A 104 16.51 29.53 -2.64
C LYS A 104 16.25 28.24 -1.87
N ILE A 105 15.05 27.66 -2.04
CA ILE A 105 14.71 26.36 -1.47
C ILE A 105 15.45 25.30 -2.31
N PRO A 106 16.36 24.51 -1.70
CA PRO A 106 17.08 23.49 -2.43
C PRO A 106 16.17 22.32 -2.77
N MET A 107 16.06 21.97 -4.05
CA MET A 107 15.47 20.69 -4.45
C MET A 107 16.41 19.55 -3.99
N PRO A 108 15.93 18.57 -3.20
CA PRO A 108 16.75 17.46 -2.72
C PRO A 108 17.41 16.70 -3.88
N SER A 109 18.60 16.15 -3.63
CA SER A 109 19.22 15.24 -4.60
C SER A 109 18.50 13.89 -4.62
N HIS A 110 18.35 13.31 -5.80
CA HIS A 110 17.65 12.04 -5.98
C HIS A 110 18.59 11.01 -6.60
N ASN A 111 18.67 9.82 -5.99
CA ASN A 111 19.44 8.70 -6.52
C ASN A 111 18.64 7.92 -7.59
N LEU A 112 18.22 8.62 -8.64
CA LEU A 112 17.44 8.07 -9.74
C LEU A 112 18.36 7.78 -10.92
N THR A 113 18.23 6.58 -11.49
CA THR A 113 18.87 6.27 -12.77
C THR A 113 18.24 7.09 -13.90
N ASP A 114 18.98 7.32 -14.98
CA ASP A 114 18.49 8.03 -16.16
C ASP A 114 17.18 7.42 -16.69
N ALA A 115 17.06 6.09 -16.65
CA ALA A 115 15.85 5.38 -17.05
C ALA A 115 14.64 5.73 -16.15
N GLN A 116 14.84 5.82 -14.84
CA GLN A 116 13.78 6.22 -13.89
C GLN A 116 13.39 7.69 -14.07
N VAL A 117 14.36 8.57 -14.37
CA VAL A 117 14.06 9.98 -14.66
C VAL A 117 13.27 10.11 -15.95
N LYS A 118 13.64 9.40 -17.02
CA LYS A 118 12.88 9.37 -18.28
C LYS A 118 11.45 8.88 -18.08
N ASP A 119 11.26 7.86 -17.24
CA ASP A 119 9.94 7.34 -16.88
C ASP A 119 9.09 8.40 -16.14
N ILE A 120 9.70 9.15 -15.21
CA ILE A 120 9.07 10.30 -14.56
C ILE A 120 8.70 11.40 -15.58
N LEU A 121 9.62 11.74 -16.50
CA LEU A 121 9.38 12.76 -17.52
C LEU A 121 8.24 12.36 -18.45
N LEU A 122 8.14 11.07 -18.80
CA LEU A 122 7.03 10.54 -19.57
C LEU A 122 5.71 10.65 -18.81
N TYR A 123 5.71 10.35 -17.50
CA TYR A 123 4.53 10.51 -16.64
C TYR A 123 4.07 11.98 -16.57
N ILE A 124 5.01 12.92 -16.44
CA ILE A 124 4.73 14.36 -16.44
C ILE A 124 4.15 14.82 -17.79
N LYS A 125 4.78 14.42 -18.90
CA LYS A 125 4.34 14.78 -20.27
C LYS A 125 2.90 14.37 -20.54
N ASN A 126 2.48 13.23 -19.98
CA ASN A 126 1.12 12.72 -20.12
C ASN A 126 0.15 13.24 -19.05
N GLY A 127 0.48 14.34 -18.37
CA GLY A 127 -0.43 15.01 -17.44
C GLY A 127 -0.67 14.21 -16.15
N GLY A 128 0.30 13.41 -15.72
CA GLY A 128 0.16 12.53 -14.55
C GLY A 128 -0.66 11.27 -14.81
N LYS A 129 -0.84 10.91 -16.10
CA LYS A 129 -1.47 9.66 -16.51
C LYS A 129 -0.46 8.84 -17.31
N LEU A 130 -0.41 7.54 -17.10
CA LEU A 130 0.43 6.69 -17.96
C LEU A 130 -0.25 6.53 -19.34
N PRO A 131 0.48 6.66 -20.46
CA PRO A 131 -0.06 6.38 -21.77
C PRO A 131 -0.32 4.87 -21.86
N ALA A 132 -1.48 4.50 -22.39
CA ALA A 132 -1.82 3.09 -22.61
C ALA A 132 -0.77 2.47 -23.55
N GLY A 133 0.09 1.60 -23.02
CA GLY A 133 1.07 0.83 -23.80
C GLY A 133 2.55 1.22 -23.65
N ALA A 134 2.94 2.15 -22.77
CA ALA A 134 4.37 2.39 -22.52
C ALA A 134 4.99 1.27 -21.66
N VAL A 135 5.62 0.30 -22.33
CA VAL A 135 6.42 -0.75 -21.69
C VAL A 135 7.84 -0.22 -21.50
N ALA A 136 8.17 0.25 -20.30
CA ALA A 136 9.57 0.47 -19.93
C ALA A 136 10.19 -0.88 -19.54
N GLN A 137 11.18 -1.33 -20.32
CA GLN A 137 11.97 -2.52 -20.02
C GLN A 137 12.71 -2.33 -18.68
N LYS A 138 12.53 -3.29 -17.79
CA LYS A 138 13.17 -3.36 -16.48
C LYS A 138 14.69 -3.52 -16.64
N ALA A 139 15.44 -2.42 -16.55
CA ALA A 139 16.89 -2.49 -16.44
C ALA A 139 17.26 -3.00 -15.02
N PRO A 140 18.21 -3.95 -14.88
CA PRO A 140 18.60 -4.47 -13.58
C PRO A 140 19.40 -3.41 -12.82
N ALA A 141 18.81 -2.86 -11.77
CA ALA A 141 19.46 -1.86 -10.92
C ALA A 141 20.48 -2.52 -9.99
N LYS A 142 21.77 -2.24 -10.20
CA LYS A 142 22.78 -2.30 -9.14
C LYS A 142 22.70 -0.99 -8.35
N VAL A 143 22.18 -1.04 -7.13
CA VAL A 143 22.13 0.10 -6.22
C VAL A 143 23.20 -0.07 -5.15
N ALA A 144 24.13 0.89 -5.06
CA ALA A 144 25.00 1.08 -3.91
C ALA A 144 24.25 1.91 -2.84
N PRO A 145 24.47 1.67 -1.53
CA PRO A 145 23.49 2.04 -0.51
C PRO A 145 23.82 3.37 0.18
N ALA A 146 22.79 4.23 0.32
CA ALA A 146 22.70 5.23 1.38
C ALA A 146 21.26 5.25 1.90
N THR A 147 21.07 4.75 3.13
CA THR A 147 19.89 4.83 4.02
C THR A 147 18.49 4.56 3.44
N VAL A 148 18.38 3.68 2.44
CA VAL A 148 17.12 3.07 1.99
C VAL A 148 16.55 2.08 3.03
N GLN A 149 17.39 1.63 3.96
CA GLN A 149 17.08 0.54 4.88
C GLN A 149 15.86 0.84 5.78
N LYS A 150 15.80 2.00 6.45
CA LYS A 150 14.74 2.30 7.42
C LYS A 150 13.36 2.62 6.82
N ILE A 151 13.29 3.29 5.68
CA ILE A 151 12.00 3.51 4.99
C ILE A 151 11.45 2.17 4.48
N SER A 152 12.33 1.29 3.98
CA SER A 152 11.96 -0.07 3.59
C SER A 152 11.52 -0.92 4.78
N ASP A 153 12.06 -0.67 5.98
CA ASP A 153 11.68 -1.37 7.22
C ASP A 153 10.29 -0.94 7.70
N ALA A 154 9.96 0.36 7.61
CA ALA A 154 8.61 0.85 7.91
C ALA A 154 7.57 0.33 6.92
N GLU A 155 7.88 0.29 5.63
CA GLU A 155 7.01 -0.31 4.61
C GLU A 155 6.87 -1.82 4.81
N ARG A 156 7.94 -2.51 5.21
CA ARG A 156 7.92 -3.94 5.56
C ARG A 156 7.04 -4.18 6.78
N TYR A 157 7.18 -3.37 7.83
CA TYR A 157 6.35 -3.43 9.04
C TYR A 157 4.87 -3.21 8.72
N ILE A 158 4.52 -2.20 7.92
CA ILE A 158 3.13 -1.95 7.52
C ILE A 158 2.57 -3.13 6.72
N ARG A 159 3.35 -3.71 5.81
CA ARG A 159 2.95 -4.88 5.03
C ARG A 159 2.75 -6.09 5.93
N GLU A 160 3.70 -6.38 6.80
CA GLU A 160 3.65 -7.50 7.76
C GLU A 160 2.46 -7.36 8.71
N LYS A 161 2.22 -6.16 9.26
CA LYS A 161 1.04 -5.89 10.10
C LYS A 161 -0.25 -6.08 9.32
N ARG A 162 -0.33 -5.61 8.06
CA ARG A 162 -1.51 -5.81 7.19
C ARG A 162 -1.75 -7.27 6.88
N GLU A 163 -0.70 -8.02 6.58
CA GLU A 163 -0.77 -9.47 6.33
C GLU A 163 -1.18 -10.23 7.59
N GLY A 164 -0.60 -9.87 8.74
CA GLY A 164 -0.98 -10.38 10.06
C GLY A 164 -2.46 -10.14 10.37
N SER A 165 -2.94 -8.91 10.22
CA SER A 165 -4.35 -8.57 10.42
C SER A 165 -5.29 -9.30 9.45
N ARG A 166 -4.90 -9.48 8.18
CA ARG A 166 -5.68 -10.26 7.20
C ARG A 166 -5.73 -11.73 7.59
N ASN A 167 -4.61 -12.31 8.01
CA ASN A 167 -4.55 -13.70 8.45
C ASN A 167 -5.40 -13.90 9.71
N LEU A 168 -5.29 -13.00 10.69
CA LEU A 168 -6.12 -13.00 11.90
C LEU A 168 -7.61 -12.93 11.57
N ALA A 169 -8.00 -12.09 10.60
CA ALA A 169 -9.38 -12.02 10.14
C ALA A 169 -9.86 -13.34 9.52
N ILE A 170 -9.03 -14.01 8.71
CA ILE A 170 -9.37 -15.34 8.16
C ILE A 170 -9.54 -16.37 9.28
N PHE A 171 -8.62 -16.42 10.25
CA PHE A 171 -8.71 -17.32 11.40
C PHE A 171 -9.94 -17.04 12.25
N ALA A 172 -10.30 -15.77 12.45
CA ALA A 172 -11.51 -15.36 13.15
C ALA A 172 -12.78 -15.85 12.44
N ILE A 173 -12.86 -15.72 11.11
CA ILE A 173 -14.00 -16.20 10.33
C ILE A 173 -14.12 -17.73 10.42
N VAL A 174 -13.02 -18.46 10.23
CA VAL A 174 -13.02 -19.93 10.34
C VAL A 174 -13.42 -20.35 11.75
N SER A 175 -12.90 -19.67 12.78
CA SER A 175 -13.23 -19.94 14.18
C SER A 175 -14.70 -19.66 14.49
N ALA A 176 -15.29 -18.58 13.94
CA ALA A 176 -16.72 -18.30 14.06
C ALA A 176 -17.59 -19.40 13.43
N VAL A 177 -17.22 -19.88 12.25
CA VAL A 177 -17.92 -20.99 11.58
C VAL A 177 -17.82 -22.27 12.42
N LEU A 178 -16.62 -22.62 12.90
CA LEU A 178 -16.42 -23.78 13.76
C LEU A 178 -17.18 -23.68 15.08
N LEU A 179 -17.24 -22.48 15.68
CA LEU A 179 -18.03 -22.21 16.86
C LEU A 179 -19.52 -22.49 16.61
N ILE A 180 -20.08 -21.95 15.51
CA ILE A 180 -21.49 -22.16 15.15
C ILE A 180 -21.77 -23.64 14.91
N LEU A 181 -20.93 -24.33 14.13
CA LEU A 181 -21.09 -25.76 13.86
C LEU A 181 -21.00 -26.60 15.14
N SER A 182 -20.06 -26.27 16.02
CA SER A 182 -19.87 -26.93 17.31
C SER A 182 -21.10 -26.75 18.21
N LEU A 183 -21.67 -25.54 18.28
CA LEU A 183 -22.87 -25.26 19.06
C LEU A 183 -24.11 -25.95 18.49
N LEU A 184 -24.27 -25.95 17.16
CA LEU A 184 -25.37 -26.65 16.49
C LEU A 184 -25.31 -28.16 16.74
N ASP A 185 -24.11 -28.73 16.71
CA ASP A 185 -23.95 -30.15 16.99
C ASP A 185 -24.23 -30.49 18.46
N LEU A 186 -23.77 -29.65 19.40
CA LEU A 186 -24.06 -29.82 20.83
C LEU A 186 -25.55 -29.69 21.16
N MET A 187 -26.28 -28.84 20.43
CA MET A 187 -27.70 -28.56 20.68
C MET A 187 -28.63 -29.55 20.00
N PHE A 188 -28.32 -29.98 18.77
CA PHE A 188 -29.27 -30.70 17.93
C PHE A 188 -28.76 -32.08 17.52
N THR A 189 -27.65 -32.16 16.80
CA THR A 189 -27.29 -33.39 16.07
C THR A 189 -26.52 -34.41 16.91
N HIS A 190 -25.79 -33.98 17.94
CA HIS A 190 -24.99 -34.83 18.84
C HIS A 190 -24.10 -35.84 18.09
N TYR A 191 -23.61 -35.48 16.91
CA TYR A 191 -22.83 -36.35 16.02
C TYR A 191 -21.43 -36.60 16.59
N LEU A 192 -20.78 -35.56 17.14
CA LEU A 192 -19.51 -35.70 17.84
C LEU A 192 -19.77 -36.19 19.28
N LYS A 193 -19.55 -37.49 19.50
CA LYS A 193 -19.71 -38.12 20.83
C LYS A 193 -18.72 -37.60 21.88
N ALA A 194 -17.56 -37.10 21.44
CA ALA A 194 -16.51 -36.59 22.31
C ALA A 194 -16.81 -35.13 22.74
N LYS A 195 -17.61 -34.96 23.79
CA LYS A 195 -18.07 -33.63 24.25
C LYS A 195 -16.94 -32.64 24.58
N TRP A 196 -15.80 -33.14 25.05
CA TRP A 196 -14.63 -32.31 25.37
C TRP A 196 -14.08 -31.57 24.15
N LEU A 197 -14.23 -32.14 22.94
CA LEU A 197 -13.78 -31.51 21.70
C LEU A 197 -14.56 -30.21 21.40
N HIS A 198 -15.87 -30.18 21.71
CA HIS A 198 -16.66 -28.96 21.58
C HIS A 198 -16.16 -27.87 22.52
N TYR A 199 -15.84 -28.20 23.77
CA TYR A 199 -15.33 -27.23 24.73
C TYR A 199 -13.99 -26.64 24.28
N VAL A 200 -13.10 -27.46 23.73
CA VAL A 200 -11.83 -26.98 23.16
C VAL A 200 -12.07 -26.04 21.97
N ILE A 201 -12.94 -26.42 21.03
CA ILE A 201 -13.28 -25.57 19.87
C ILE A 201 -13.89 -24.25 20.34
N VAL A 202 -14.86 -24.29 21.25
CA VAL A 202 -15.53 -23.08 21.77
C VAL A 202 -14.54 -22.14 22.45
N LEU A 203 -13.69 -22.65 23.36
CA LEU A 203 -12.71 -21.83 24.06
C LEU A 203 -11.68 -21.22 23.10
N SER A 204 -11.17 -22.00 22.15
CA SER A 204 -10.22 -21.50 21.15
C SER A 204 -10.85 -20.44 20.23
N ALA A 205 -12.11 -20.64 19.82
CA ALA A 205 -12.81 -19.72 18.94
C ALA A 205 -13.12 -18.40 19.64
N LEU A 206 -13.55 -18.45 20.91
CA LEU A 206 -13.78 -17.26 21.72
C LEU A 206 -12.49 -16.45 21.93
N TRP A 207 -11.36 -17.12 22.16
CA TRP A 207 -10.06 -16.45 22.25
C TRP A 207 -9.71 -15.70 20.95
N ILE A 208 -9.76 -16.39 19.81
CA ILE A 208 -9.41 -15.80 18.50
C ILE A 208 -10.36 -14.65 18.12
N LEU A 209 -11.66 -14.80 18.39
CA LEU A 209 -12.64 -13.75 18.14
C LEU A 209 -12.45 -12.54 19.05
N GLY A 210 -12.04 -12.77 20.30
CA GLY A 210 -11.67 -11.71 21.24
C GLY A 210 -10.48 -10.88 20.74
N GLU A 211 -9.40 -11.55 20.35
CA GLU A 211 -8.21 -10.91 19.79
C GLU A 211 -8.54 -10.11 18.52
N TRP A 212 -9.31 -10.69 17.60
CA TRP A 212 -9.71 -9.99 16.38
C TRP A 212 -10.60 -8.77 16.65
N SER A 213 -11.51 -8.89 17.61
CA SER A 213 -12.37 -7.77 18.04
C SER A 213 -11.55 -6.65 18.68
N TRP A 214 -10.55 -7.00 19.49
CA TRP A 214 -9.62 -6.04 20.10
C TRP A 214 -8.78 -5.30 19.06
N ASP A 215 -8.16 -6.03 18.12
CA ASP A 215 -7.37 -5.45 17.03
C ASP A 215 -8.23 -4.51 16.15
N TYR A 216 -9.48 -4.89 15.87
CA TYR A 216 -10.40 -4.04 15.12
C TYR A 216 -10.82 -2.80 15.91
N ALA A 217 -11.22 -2.98 17.18
CA ALA A 217 -11.67 -1.89 18.05
C ALA A 217 -10.58 -0.85 18.28
N THR A 218 -9.34 -1.28 18.46
CA THR A 218 -8.21 -0.36 18.59
C THR A 218 -7.88 0.36 17.28
N GLY A 219 -8.28 -0.15 16.12
CA GLY A 219 -8.15 0.54 14.83
C GLY A 219 -9.27 1.55 14.57
N LEU A 220 -10.45 1.39 15.18
CA LEU A 220 -11.58 2.28 14.96
C LEU A 220 -11.29 3.69 15.49
N GLY A 221 -11.59 4.70 14.68
CA GLY A 221 -11.39 6.11 15.02
C GLY A 221 -9.97 6.63 14.84
N ARG A 222 -8.97 5.77 14.56
CA ARG A 222 -7.62 6.21 14.16
C ARG A 222 -7.58 6.45 12.64
N GLN A 223 -7.49 7.71 12.24
CA GLN A 223 -7.44 8.09 10.83
C GLN A 223 -5.99 8.07 10.31
N GLN A 224 -5.67 7.07 9.48
CA GLN A 224 -4.43 7.11 8.70
C GLN A 224 -4.50 8.23 7.67
N ASN A 225 -3.43 9.03 7.60
CA ASN A 225 -3.27 10.17 6.69
C ASN A 225 -4.16 11.39 6.99
N TYR A 226 -4.72 11.50 8.19
CA TYR A 226 -5.35 12.75 8.62
C TYR A 226 -4.28 13.82 8.85
N GLN A 227 -4.31 14.88 8.04
CA GLN A 227 -3.43 16.03 8.16
C GLN A 227 -4.26 17.31 7.96
N PRO A 228 -4.56 18.06 9.04
CA PRO A 228 -5.22 19.34 8.92
C PRO A 228 -4.28 20.38 8.30
N ASP A 229 -4.83 21.39 7.65
CA ASP A 229 -4.05 22.53 7.15
C ASP A 229 -3.38 23.24 8.34
N GLN A 230 -2.06 23.16 8.41
CA GLN A 230 -1.27 23.78 9.48
C GLN A 230 -0.75 25.15 9.03
N PRO A 231 -0.80 26.19 9.90
CA PRO A 231 -0.26 27.52 9.59
C PRO A 231 1.25 27.53 9.33
N ILE A 232 1.95 26.51 9.83
CA ILE A 232 3.39 26.30 9.71
C ILE A 232 3.66 24.95 9.04
N TRP A 233 4.63 24.93 8.13
CA TRP A 233 5.00 23.73 7.39
C TRP A 233 5.80 22.77 8.28
N PHE A 234 5.11 21.83 8.93
CA PHE A 234 5.73 20.79 9.76
C PHE A 234 5.60 19.41 9.10
N SER A 235 6.73 18.85 8.65
CA SER A 235 6.76 17.57 7.93
C SER A 235 6.94 16.38 8.88
N HIS A 236 5.89 15.61 9.10
CA HIS A 236 5.98 14.33 9.84
C HIS A 236 6.93 13.32 9.17
N LYS A 237 7.12 13.41 7.85
CA LYS A 237 8.05 12.56 7.10
C LYS A 237 9.51 12.79 7.51
N VAL A 238 9.89 14.02 7.81
CA VAL A 238 11.24 14.35 8.28
C VAL A 238 11.37 14.05 9.77
N HIS A 239 10.42 14.51 10.59
CA HIS A 239 10.55 14.43 12.05
C HIS A 239 10.34 13.02 12.60
N ALA A 240 9.19 12.39 12.31
CA ALA A 240 8.93 11.03 12.76
C ALA A 240 9.59 10.00 11.83
N GLY A 241 9.58 10.24 10.52
CA GLY A 241 10.12 9.30 9.53
C GLY A 241 11.65 9.23 9.48
N GLN A 242 12.32 10.35 9.19
CA GLN A 242 13.79 10.36 9.01
C GLN A 242 14.54 10.48 10.34
N ASN A 243 14.11 11.40 11.20
CA ASN A 243 14.77 11.70 12.46
C ASN A 243 14.34 10.78 13.59
N GLN A 244 13.30 9.95 13.39
CA GLN A 244 12.80 8.98 14.37
C GLN A 244 12.43 9.64 15.71
N ILE A 245 11.94 10.87 15.65
CA ILE A 245 11.42 11.57 16.84
C ILE A 245 10.11 10.88 17.22
N ASP A 246 10.02 10.50 18.49
CA ASP A 246 8.82 9.90 19.05
C ASP A 246 7.61 10.82 18.85
N CYS A 247 6.48 10.25 18.42
CA CYS A 247 5.23 10.96 18.29
C CYS A 247 4.82 11.61 19.61
N GLU A 248 5.05 10.94 20.75
CA GLU A 248 4.66 11.43 22.08
C GLU A 248 5.43 12.68 22.49
N TYR A 249 6.60 12.91 21.91
CA TYR A 249 7.40 14.11 22.17
C TYR A 249 6.65 15.39 21.76
N CYS A 250 5.89 15.32 20.68
CA CYS A 250 5.07 16.43 20.19
C CYS A 250 3.58 16.24 20.49
N HIS A 251 3.13 15.00 20.66
CA HIS A 251 1.72 14.65 20.79
C HIS A 251 1.44 13.76 21.99
N PHE A 252 1.08 14.35 23.13
CA PHE A 252 0.90 13.66 24.41
C PHE A 252 -0.24 12.62 24.45
N THR A 253 -1.07 12.53 23.41
CA THR A 253 -2.14 11.52 23.29
C THR A 253 -2.06 10.68 22.02
N ALA A 254 -0.90 10.66 21.36
CA ALA A 254 -0.70 9.94 20.09
C ALA A 254 -1.11 8.47 20.16
N GLU A 255 -0.83 7.77 21.27
CA GLU A 255 -1.13 6.34 21.40
C GLU A 255 -2.54 6.03 21.89
N ARG A 256 -3.12 6.94 22.68
CA ARG A 256 -4.31 6.67 23.52
C ARG A 256 -5.60 7.34 23.04
N SER A 257 -5.56 8.14 21.98
CA SER A 257 -6.73 8.87 21.51
C SER A 257 -6.85 8.91 20.00
N MET A 258 -8.03 9.25 19.50
CA MET A 258 -8.33 9.37 18.07
C MET A 258 -7.58 10.53 17.40
N HIS A 259 -7.12 11.52 18.19
CA HIS A 259 -6.43 12.70 17.69
C HIS A 259 -5.12 12.91 18.45
N ALA A 260 -4.05 13.18 17.72
CA ALA A 260 -2.75 13.48 18.32
C ALA A 260 -2.81 14.85 19.01
N GLY A 261 -3.12 14.87 20.31
CA GLY A 261 -3.28 16.09 21.10
C GLY A 261 -1.94 16.81 21.26
N ILE A 262 -1.95 18.14 21.17
CA ILE A 262 -0.76 18.98 21.35
C ILE A 262 -0.72 19.42 22.82
N PRO A 263 0.44 19.34 23.51
CA PRO A 263 0.55 19.81 24.88
C PRO A 263 0.19 21.31 24.97
N PRO A 264 -0.47 21.75 26.05
CA PRO A 264 -0.82 23.15 26.24
C PRO A 264 0.44 24.01 26.34
N ALA A 265 0.38 25.22 25.76
CA ALA A 265 1.49 26.18 25.74
C ALA A 265 1.82 26.81 27.12
N SER A 266 1.21 26.32 28.19
CA SER A 266 1.44 26.77 29.56
C SER A 266 2.25 25.72 30.33
N VAL A 267 3.57 25.83 30.20
CA VAL A 267 4.55 25.32 31.17
C VAL A 267 5.48 26.45 31.56
#